data_AF-X1FYY8-F1
#
_entry.id   AF-X1FYY8-F1
#
_cell.length_a   1.000
_cell.length_b   1.000
_cell.length_c   1.000
_cell.angle_alpha   90.00
_cell.angle_beta   90.00
_cell.angle_gamma   90.00
#
_symmetry.space_group_name_H-M   'P 1'
#
loop_
_entity.id
_entity.type
_entity.pdbx_description
1 polymer ?
#
loop_
_entity_poly.entity_id
_entity_poly.type
_entity_poly.pdbx_seq_one_letter_code
_entity_poly.pdbx_strand_id
1 'polypeptide(L)' 'MLEYLRDNGESGTKEIKEDRGSLSEGYVDKAIHELKAQGLVERINEGGKGLVVGIKGKP' A
#
# COMPACT_ATOMS: atom_id res chain seq x y z
N MET A 1 0.04 2.03 7.62
CA MET A 1 -0.22 1.70 6.21
C MET A 1 -1.50 2.37 5.74
N LEU A 2 -2.64 2.10 6.40
CA LEU A 2 -3.88 2.84 6.20
C LEU A 2 -3.74 4.36 6.28
N GLU A 3 -3.16 4.88 7.37
CA GLU A 3 -3.00 6.34 7.52
C GLU A 3 -2.11 6.95 6.45
N TYR A 4 -1.03 6.25 6.07
CA TYR A 4 -0.14 6.67 4.99
C TYR A 4 -0.87 6.75 3.64
N LEU A 5 -1.68 5.74 3.30
CA LEU A 5 -2.51 5.74 2.10
C LEU A 5 -3.68 6.73 2.21
N ARG A 6 -4.11 7.08 3.42
CA ARG A 6 -5.11 8.13 3.63
C ARG A 6 -4.51 9.50 3.34
N ASP A 7 -3.25 9.73 3.69
CA ASP A 7 -2.56 11.00 3.48
C ASP A 7 -2.09 11.15 2.02
N ASN A 8 -1.45 10.12 1.48
CA ASN A 8 -0.83 10.12 0.14
C ASN A 8 -1.77 9.59 -0.97
N GLY A 9 -2.87 8.93 -0.62
CA GLY A 9 -3.76 8.29 -1.58
C GLY A 9 -3.22 6.94 -2.05
N GLU A 10 -2.78 6.90 -3.29
CA GLU A 10 -2.23 5.72 -3.95
C GLU A 10 -0.71 5.73 -3.82
N SER A 11 -0.11 4.62 -3.39
CA SER A 11 1.34 4.57 -3.23
C SER A 11 1.90 3.19 -3.55
N GLY A 12 3.08 3.20 -4.16
CA GLY A 12 3.83 1.98 -4.42
C GLY A 12 4.41 1.40 -3.13
N THR A 13 4.46 0.07 -3.02
CA THR A 13 5.09 -0.63 -1.89
C THR A 13 6.53 -0.20 -1.66
N LYS A 14 7.26 0.09 -2.74
CA LYS A 14 8.62 0.61 -2.69
C LYS A 14 8.70 2.00 -2.06
N GLU A 15 7.80 2.90 -2.45
CA GLU A 15 7.72 4.27 -1.94
C GLU A 15 7.35 4.27 -0.45
N ILE A 16 6.37 3.45 -0.07
CA ILE A 16 5.97 3.28 1.34
C ILE A 16 7.13 2.74 2.19
N LYS A 17 7.95 1.85 1.62
CA LYS A 17 9.13 1.27 2.27
C LYS A 17 10.23 2.31 2.46
N GLU A 18 10.49 3.14 1.45
CA GLU A 18 11.47 4.23 1.51
C GLU A 18 11.04 5.31 2.51
N ASP A 19 9.76 5.68 2.50
CA ASP A 19 9.22 6.75 3.35
C ASP A 19 9.04 6.34 4.82
N ARG A 20 8.60 5.11 5.08
CA ARG A 20 8.43 4.59 6.47
C ARG A 20 9.70 3.98 7.08
N GLY A 21 10.87 4.19 6.47
CA GLY A 21 12.17 3.90 7.09
C GLY A 21 12.51 2.41 7.22
N SER A 22 12.72 1.73 6.09
CA SER A 22 13.15 0.31 6.03
C SER A 22 12.13 -0.70 6.53
N LEU A 23 10.85 -0.52 6.18
CA LEU A 23 9.91 -1.64 6.30
C LEU A 23 10.33 -2.77 5.36
N SER A 24 10.46 -3.98 5.91
CA SER A 24 10.76 -5.17 5.10
C SER A 24 9.61 -5.42 4.11
N GLU A 25 9.91 -5.85 2.89
CA GLU A 25 8.90 -6.07 1.84
C GLU A 25 7.79 -7.03 2.30
N GLY A 26 8.14 -8.05 3.08
CA GLY A 26 7.16 -8.97 3.65
C GLY A 26 6.21 -8.33 4.66
N TYR A 27 6.64 -7.28 5.37
CA TYR A 27 5.76 -6.55 6.29
C TYR A 27 4.75 -5.70 5.52
N VAL A 28 5.22 -5.01 4.48
CA VAL A 28 4.38 -4.19 3.60
C VAL A 28 3.37 -5.07 2.86
N ASP A 29 3.81 -6.19 2.30
CA ASP A 29 2.93 -7.11 1.58
C ASP A 29 1.86 -7.72 2.50
N LYS A 30 2.25 -8.15 3.72
CA LYS A 30 1.31 -8.66 4.72
C LYS A 30 0.29 -7.59 5.14
N ALA A 31 0.74 -6.38 5.44
CA ALA A 31 -0.16 -5.29 5.82
C ALA A 31 -1.15 -4.95 4.69
N ILE A 32 -0.70 -4.93 3.44
CA ILE A 32 -1.57 -4.76 2.28
C ILE A 32 -2.57 -5.90 2.17
N HIS A 33 -2.11 -7.15 2.34
CA HIS A 33 -2.97 -8.32 2.26
C HIS A 33 -4.09 -8.27 3.32
N GLU A 34 -3.76 -7.94 4.57
CA GLU A 34 -4.74 -7.79 5.65
C GLU A 34 -5.74 -6.66 5.38
N LEU A 35 -5.27 -5.51 4.87
CA LEU A 35 -6.12 -4.38 4.54
C LEU A 35 -7.03 -4.65 3.34
N LYS A 36 -6.54 -5.42 2.36
CA LYS A 36 -7.32 -5.86 1.22
C LYS A 36 -8.38 -6.88 1.64
N ALA A 37 -8.03 -7.81 2.53
CA ALA A 37 -8.97 -8.78 3.10
C ALA A 37 -10.10 -8.10 3.90
N GLN A 38 -9.79 -6.98 4.56
CA GLN A 38 -10.79 -6.13 5.23
C GLN A 38 -11.57 -5.22 4.27
N GLY A 39 -11.23 -5.21 2.98
CA GLY A 39 -11.87 -4.36 1.97
C GLY A 39 -11.55 -2.86 2.13
N LEU A 40 -10.48 -2.51 2.84
CA LEU A 40 -10.09 -1.13 3.11
C LEU A 40 -9.16 -0.55 2.03
N VAL A 41 -8.40 -1.41 1.36
CA VAL A 41 -7.50 -1.01 0.27
C VAL A 41 -7.70 -1.93 -0.94
N GLU A 42 -7.37 -1.43 -2.12
CA GLU A 42 -7.36 -2.19 -3.37
C GLU A 42 -5.98 -2.11 -4.04
N ARG A 43 -5.68 -3.14 -4.85
CA ARG A 43 -4.49 -3.14 -5.69
C ARG A 43 -4.83 -2.40 -6.97
N ILE A 44 -4.15 -1.30 -7.22
CA ILE A 44 -4.42 -0.41 -8.35
C ILE A 44 -3.57 -0.79 -9.56
N ASN A 45 -2.31 -1.20 -9.31
CA ASN A 45 -1.42 -1.58 -10.40
C ASN A 45 -0.33 -2.56 -9.95
N GLU A 46 0.02 -3.51 -10.83
CA GLU A 46 1.20 -4.38 -10.74
C GLU A 46 2.05 -4.15 -11.98
N GLY A 47 2.79 -3.03 -12.00
CA GLY A 47 3.55 -2.60 -13.17
C GLY A 47 5.00 -2.27 -12.84
N GLY A 48 5.92 -3.21 -13.07
CA GLY A 48 7.38 -3.05 -13.25
C GLY A 48 8.22 -2.43 -12.12
N LYS A 49 7.66 -1.63 -11.22
CA LYS A 49 8.36 -0.89 -10.15
C LYS A 49 7.88 -1.22 -8.74
N GLY A 50 6.88 -2.09 -8.61
CA GLY A 50 6.30 -2.51 -7.33
C GLY A 50 4.77 -2.61 -7.39
N LEU A 51 4.19 -3.15 -6.31
CA LEU A 51 2.75 -3.21 -6.12
C LEU A 51 2.23 -1.82 -5.71
N VAL A 52 1.23 -1.29 -6.40
CA VAL A 52 0.57 -0.03 -6.01
C VAL A 52 -0.73 -0.34 -5.30
N VAL A 53 -0.91 0.26 -4.14
CA VAL A 53 -2.11 0.12 -3.31
C VAL A 53 -2.68 1.48 -2.94
N GLY A 54 -3.99 1.52 -2.75
CA GLY A 54 -4.69 2.73 -2.33
C GLY A 54 -5.98 2.37 -1.61
N ILE A 55 -6.55 3.36 -0.93
CA ILE A 55 -7.76 3.15 -0.13
C ILE A 55 -8.96 2.93 -1.05
N LYS A 56 -9.69 1.84 -0.79
CA LYS A 56 -10.89 1.49 -1.52
C LYS A 56 -11.97 2.55 -1.29
N GLY A 57 -12.50 3.12 -2.37
CA GLY A 57 -13.60 4.09 -2.33
C GLY A 57 -13.21 5.53 -1.96
N LYS A 58 -11.92 5.89 -2.04
CA LYS A 58 -11.51 7.29 -2.05
C LYS A 58 -11.75 7.86 -3.47
N PRO A 59 -12.50 8.97 -3.63
CA PRO A 59 -12.76 9.59 -4.93
C PRO A 59 -11.53 10.27 -5.52
#